data_AF-F2D633-F1
#
_entry.id   AF-F2D633-F1
#
_cell.length_a   1.000
_cell.length_b   1.000
_cell.length_c   1.000
_cell.angle_alpha   90.00
_cell.angle_beta   90.00
_cell.angle_gamma   90.00
#
_symmetry.space_group_name_H-M   'P 1'
#
loop_
_entity.id
_entity.type
_entity.pdbx_description
1 polymer ?
#
loop_
_entity_poly.entity_id
_entity_poly.type
_entity_poly.pdbx_seq_one_letter_code
_entity_poly.pdbx_strand_id
1 'polypeptide(L)' 'MCHKNGVIHRDLNLENFLHSNKKINSPLHAIDFGLCVLFTTSLLKNKLYLAKYS' A
#
# COMPACT_ATOMS: atom_id res chain seq x y z
N MET A 1 -1.45 -7.47 5.57
CA MET A 1 -2.48 -6.47 5.94
C MET A 1 -3.24 -5.98 4.71
N CYS A 2 -2.57 -5.38 3.72
CA CYS A 2 -3.21 -4.83 2.51
C CYS A 2 -4.15 -5.83 1.81
N HIS A 3 -3.66 -7.03 1.44
CA HIS A 3 -4.49 -8.00 0.73
C HIS A 3 -5.69 -8.51 1.56
N LYS A 4 -5.53 -8.64 2.88
CA LYS A 4 -6.63 -9.01 3.78
C LYS A 4 -7.70 -7.91 3.86
N ASN A 5 -7.31 -6.65 3.65
CA ASN A 5 -8.21 -5.49 3.61
C ASN A 5 -8.69 -5.15 2.20
N GLY A 6 -8.46 -6.02 1.21
CA GLY A 6 -8.89 -5.75 -0.17
C GLY A 6 -8.07 -4.67 -0.88
N VAL A 7 -6.84 -4.36 -0.48
CA VAL A 7 -5.99 -3.33 -1.11
C VAL A 7 -4.83 -3.99 -1.87
N ILE A 8 -4.65 -3.64 -3.14
CA ILE A 8 -3.48 -4.00 -3.95
C ILE A 8 -2.62 -2.74 -4.17
N HIS A 9 -1.33 -2.78 -3.84
CA HIS A 9 -0.41 -1.63 -3.95
C HIS A 9 -0.06 -1.25 -5.39
N ARG A 10 0.11 -2.26 -6.26
CA ARG A 10 0.50 -2.16 -7.69
C ARG A 10 1.87 -1.58 -8.02
N ASP A 11 2.52 -0.89 -7.09
CA ASP A 11 3.87 -0.33 -7.28
C ASP A 11 4.78 -0.68 -6.09
N LEU A 12 5.11 -1.96 -5.93
CA LEU A 12 6.08 -2.38 -4.91
C LEU A 12 7.47 -2.41 -5.54
N ASN A 13 8.31 -1.48 -5.11
CA ASN A 13 9.72 -1.39 -5.44
C ASN A 13 10.51 -1.11 -4.14
N LEU A 14 11.84 -1.18 -4.17
CA LEU A 14 12.66 -0.98 -2.97
C LEU A 14 12.54 0.44 -2.39
N GLU A 15 12.30 1.44 -3.23
CA GLU A 15 12.14 2.84 -2.83
C GLU A 15 10.86 3.06 -2.01
N ASN A 16 9.84 2.24 -2.27
CA ASN A 16 8.57 2.26 -1.55
C ASN A 16 8.61 1.50 -0.21
N PHE A 17 9.80 1.18 0.30
CA PHE A 17 9.99 0.62 1.63
C PHE A 17 10.91 1.49 2.49
N LEU A 18 10.37 2.00 3.60
CA LEU A 18 11.11 2.81 4.56
C LEU A 18 11.19 2.16 5.93
N HIS A 19 12.37 2.26 6.55
CA HIS A 19 12.54 1.87 7.94
C HIS A 19 11.86 2.86 8.89
N SER A 20 11.20 2.38 9.95
CA SER A 20 10.55 3.27 10.92
C SER A 20 11.54 4.17 11.68
N ASN A 21 12.82 3.79 11.74
CA ASN A 21 13.90 4.57 12.34
C ASN A 21 15.28 4.07 11.88
N LYS A 22 16.36 4.66 12.39
CA LYS A 22 17.75 4.35 12.00
C LYS A 22 18.34 3.05 12.61
N LYS A 23 17.59 2.31 13.43
CA LYS A 23 18.09 1.05 14.01
C LYS A 23 18.10 -0.05 12.94
N ILE A 24 19.12 -0.92 12.98
CA ILE A 24 19.35 -1.96 11.98
C ILE A 24 18.21 -2.99 11.86
N ASN A 25 17.48 -3.23 12.96
CA ASN A 25 16.33 -4.14 12.99
C ASN A 25 15.00 -3.39 13.08
N SER A 26 14.96 -2.14 12.62
CA SER A 26 13.72 -1.36 12.63
C SER A 26 12.71 -1.94 11.63
N PRO A 27 11.41 -1.93 11.95
CA PRO A 27 10.38 -2.41 11.03
C PRO A 27 10.42 -1.68 9.69
N LEU A 28 10.15 -2.41 8.62
CA LEU A 28 10.07 -1.88 7.27
C LEU A 28 8.59 -1.61 6.93
N HIS A 29 8.29 -0.39 6.50
CA HIS A 29 6.94 0.05 6.15
C HIS A 29 6.86 0.27 4.64
N ALA A 30 5.84 -0.30 4.00
CA ALA A 30 5.48 0.07 2.64
C ALA A 30 4.87 1.47 2.63
N ILE A 31 5.29 2.32 1.71
CA ILE A 31 4.83 3.69 1.52
C ILE A 31 4.34 3.90 0.08
N ASP A 32 3.75 5.06 -0.17
CA ASP A 32 3.23 5.47 -1.48
C ASP A 32 2.13 4.56 -2.05
N PHE A 33 0.94 4.67 -1.43
CA PHE A 33 -0.27 4.02 -1.91
C PHE A 33 -0.98 4.81 -3.04
N GLY A 34 -0.30 5.76 -3.69
CA GLY A 34 -0.89 6.61 -4.72
C GLY A 34 -1.47 5.83 -5.90
N LEU A 35 -0.92 4.66 -6.17
CA LEU A 35 -1.39 3.77 -7.24
C LEU A 35 -2.21 2.58 -6.73
N CYS A 36 -2.58 2.53 -5.45
CA CYS A 36 -3.28 1.36 -4.92
C CYS A 36 -4.74 1.27 -5.41
N VAL A 37 -5.28 0.05 -5.44
CA VAL A 37 -6.67 -0.22 -5.83
C VAL A 37 -7.37 -1.12 -4.82
N LEU A 38 -8.70 -1.00 -4.77
CA LEU A 38 -9.53 -1.94 -4.03
C LEU A 38 -9.86 -3.15 -4.91
N PHE A 39 -9.61 -4.34 -4.38
CA PHE A 39 -10.08 -5.59 -4.95
C PHE A 39 -11.11 -6.21 -4.02
N THR A 40 -12.26 -6.55 -4.58
CA THR A 40 -13.16 -7.53 -4.01
C THR A 40 -13.07 -8.78 -4.87
N THR A 41 -13.34 -9.96 -4.30
CA THR A 41 -13.30 -11.25 -5.02
C THR A 41 -14.09 -11.27 -6.33
N SER A 42 -14.99 -10.31 -6.55
CA SER A 42 -15.82 -10.17 -7.74
C SER A 42 -15.47 -8.99 -8.68
N LEU A 43 -14.60 -8.03 -8.31
CA LEU A 43 -14.28 -6.89 -9.18
C LEU A 43 -13.07 -6.07 -8.68
N LEU A 44 -12.20 -5.66 -9.62
CA LEU A 44 -11.21 -4.60 -9.38
C LEU A 44 -11.91 -3.25 -9.53
N LYS A 45 -12.00 -2.48 -8.44
CA LYS A 45 -12.50 -1.10 -8.48
C LYS A 45 -11.31 -0.16 -8.59
N ASN A 46 -11.11 0.42 -9.78
CA ASN A 46 -10.21 1.55 -9.98
C ASN A 46 -10.83 2.82 -9.38
N LYS A 47 -10.82 2.91 -8.05
CA LYS A 47 -11.11 4.16 -7.34
C LYS A 47 -9.82 4.50 -6.60
N LEU A 48 -9.11 5.53 -7.07
CA LEU A 48 -7.92 6.07 -6.39
C LEU A 48 -8.25 6.24 -4.91
N TYR A 49 -7.62 5.42 -4.06
CA TYR A 49 -7.92 5.33 -2.64
C TYR A 49 -7.71 6.67 -1.92
N LEU A 50 -6.82 7.51 -2.47
CA LEU A 50 -6.51 8.85 -1.99
C LEU A 50 -7.74 9.75 -1.84
N ALA A 51 -8.70 9.70 -2.77
CA ALA A 51 -9.86 10.59 -2.73
C ALA A 51 -10.85 10.29 -1.57
N LYS A 52 -10.63 9.22 -0.80
CA LYS A 52 -11.51 8.82 0.31
C LYS A 52 -10.90 9.07 1.69
N TYR A 53 -9.61 9.41 1.78
CA TYR A 53 -8.88 9.56 3.05
C TYR A 53 -8.04 10.85 3.14
N SER A 54 -8.22 11.79 2.20
CA SER A 54 -7.74 13.18 2.27
C SER A 54 -8.77 14.10 2.92
#